data_AF-A0A0Q4JH59-F1
#
_entry.id   AF-A0A0Q4JH59-F1
#
_cell.length_a   1.000
_cell.length_b   1.000
_cell.length_c   1.000
_cell.angle_alpha   90.00
_cell.angle_beta   90.00
_cell.angle_gamma   90.00
#
_symmetry.space_group_name_H-M   'P 1'
#
loop_
_entity.id
_entity.type
_entity.pdbx_description
1 polymer ?
#
loop_
_entity_poly.entity_id
_entity_poly.type
_entity_poly.pdbx_seq_one_letter_code
_entity_poly.pdbx_strand_id
1 'polypeptide(L)'
;MRAAGFAIEDARSEGVLIQPWEDSFLPTLMRVMLPRMIERGIAREGEVDLDMLADRIEKERRAASGTIFWDLAFLVSGRFDPAW
;
A
#
# COMPACT_ATOMS: atom_id res chain seq x y z
N MET A 1 18.85 13.16 -13.13
CA MET A 1 19.96 13.19 -12.15
C MET A 1 21.27 13.50 -12.85
N ARG A 2 22.03 12.52 -13.38
CA ARG A 2 23.35 12.77 -13.99
C ARG A 2 23.32 13.70 -15.21
N ALA A 3 22.40 13.49 -16.14
CA ALA A 3 22.22 14.36 -17.32
C ALA A 3 21.80 15.81 -16.97
N ALA A 4 21.43 16.07 -15.71
CA ALA A 4 21.08 17.39 -15.19
C ALA A 4 22.17 17.97 -14.27
N GLY A 5 23.37 17.36 -14.21
CA GLY A 5 24.49 17.82 -13.37
C GLY A 5 24.42 17.39 -11.91
N PHE A 6 23.57 16.42 -11.56
CA PHE A 6 23.46 15.92 -10.18
C PHE A 6 24.09 14.53 -10.04
N ALA A 7 24.94 14.37 -9.04
CA ALA A 7 25.34 13.06 -8.52
C ALA A 7 24.26 12.53 -7.57
N ILE A 8 24.02 11.22 -7.57
CA ILE A 8 23.11 10.59 -6.60
C ILE A 8 23.75 10.73 -5.22
N GLU A 9 22.99 11.28 -4.29
CA GLU A 9 23.42 11.44 -2.90
C GLU A 9 22.83 10.33 -2.03
N ASP A 10 21.53 10.08 -2.15
CA ASP A 10 20.84 8.98 -1.47
C ASP A 10 19.91 8.27 -2.46
N ALA A 11 19.79 6.96 -2.31
CA ALA A 11 18.85 6.13 -3.04
C ALA A 11 18.37 5.02 -2.11
N ARG A 12 17.08 5.05 -1.76
CA ARG A 12 16.48 4.09 -0.85
C ARG A 12 15.10 3.65 -1.31
N SER A 13 14.75 2.44 -0.89
CA SER A 13 13.42 1.89 -1.03
C SER A 13 12.90 1.50 0.35
N GLU A 14 11.69 1.91 0.67
CA GLU A 14 11.01 1.61 1.92
C GLU A 14 9.73 0.83 1.62
N GLY A 15 9.58 -0.33 2.25
CA GLY A 15 8.41 -1.19 2.09
C GLY A 15 7.58 -1.24 3.35
N VAL A 16 6.25 -1.18 3.21
CA VAL A 16 5.31 -1.44 4.30
C VAL A 16 4.95 -2.92 4.30
N LEU A 17 5.35 -3.62 5.37
CA LEU A 17 5.03 -5.02 5.60
C LEU A 17 3.98 -5.14 6.68
N ILE A 18 2.96 -5.96 6.45
CA ILE A 18 2.00 -6.39 7.48
C ILE A 18 2.35 -7.83 7.83
N GLN A 19 2.81 -8.03 9.05
CA GLN A 19 3.25 -9.33 9.54
C GLN A 19 2.07 -10.26 9.80
N PRO A 20 2.28 -11.59 9.81
CA PRO A 20 1.20 -12.55 10.03
C PRO A 20 0.47 -12.38 11.37
N TRP A 21 1.10 -11.76 12.37
CA TRP A 21 0.52 -11.53 13.72
C TRP A 21 -0.13 -10.16 13.91
N GLU A 22 0.04 -9.23 12.97
CA GLU A 22 -0.59 -7.91 13.04
C GLU A 22 -2.01 -7.98 12.49
N ASP A 23 -2.94 -7.11 12.86
CA ASP A 23 -4.26 -7.11 12.19
C ASP A 23 -4.15 -6.54 10.77
N SER A 24 -4.87 -7.15 9.82
CA SER A 24 -4.99 -6.57 8.49
C SER A 24 -5.76 -5.26 8.56
N PHE A 25 -5.22 -4.19 7.96
CA PHE A 25 -5.92 -2.90 7.90
C PHE A 25 -6.91 -2.80 6.73
N LEU A 26 -6.90 -3.78 5.80
CA LEU A 26 -7.78 -3.81 4.64
C LEU A 26 -9.27 -3.67 4.97
N PRO A 27 -9.82 -4.29 6.05
CA PRO A 27 -11.20 -4.08 6.45
C PRO A 27 -11.51 -2.62 6.79
N THR A 28 -10.60 -1.96 7.52
CA THR A 28 -10.73 -0.54 7.87
C THR A 28 -10.65 0.34 6.63
N LEU A 29 -9.70 0.07 5.73
CA LEU A 29 -9.61 0.77 4.45
C LEU A 29 -10.92 0.63 3.66
N MET A 30 -11.49 -0.57 3.62
CA MET A 30 -12.75 -0.78 2.90
C MET A 30 -13.94 -0.05 3.51
N ARG A 31 -14.05 0.02 4.84
CA ARG A 31 -15.10 0.85 5.48
C ARG A 31 -15.01 2.32 5.07
N VAL A 32 -13.79 2.85 4.91
CA VAL A 32 -13.58 4.24 4.49
C VAL A 32 -13.80 4.44 2.99
N MET A 33 -13.42 3.45 2.17
CA MET A 33 -13.44 3.58 0.70
C MET A 33 -14.79 3.22 0.09
N LEU A 34 -15.56 2.30 0.69
CA LEU A 34 -16.81 1.82 0.12
C LEU A 34 -17.82 2.95 -0.21
N PRO A 35 -18.05 3.97 0.65
CA PRO A 35 -18.94 5.07 0.32
C PRO A 35 -18.51 5.81 -0.97
N ARG A 36 -17.21 6.06 -1.14
CA ARG A 36 -16.65 6.72 -2.34
C ARG A 36 -16.74 5.82 -3.57
N MET A 37 -16.60 4.52 -3.39
CA MET A 37 -16.75 3.55 -4.47
C MET A 37 -18.20 3.50 -4.95
N ILE A 38 -19.18 3.56 -4.04
CA ILE A 38 -20.61 3.64 -4.38
C ILE A 38 -20.91 4.95 -5.12
N GLU A 39 -20.44 6.08 -4.59
CA GLU A 39 -20.61 7.40 -5.22
C GLU A 39 -20.07 7.42 -6.67
N ARG A 40 -18.97 6.72 -6.92
CA ARG A 40 -18.34 6.62 -8.24
C ARG A 40 -18.90 5.49 -9.12
N GLY A 41 -19.92 4.78 -8.66
CA GLY A 41 -20.55 3.67 -9.38
C GLY A 41 -19.66 2.42 -9.54
N ILE A 42 -18.61 2.30 -8.72
CA ILE A 42 -17.68 1.15 -8.70
C ILE A 42 -18.32 -0.03 -7.95
N ALA A 43 -19.14 0.25 -6.93
CA ALA A 43 -19.88 -0.75 -6.17
C ALA A 43 -21.33 -0.27 -5.99
N ARG A 44 -22.24 -1.19 -5.69
CA ARG A 44 -23.63 -0.89 -5.34
C ARG A 44 -23.84 -0.96 -3.83
N GLU A 45 -24.82 -0.22 -3.34
CA GLU A 45 -25.23 -0.31 -1.95
C GLU A 45 -25.72 -1.73 -1.63
N GLY A 46 -25.28 -2.28 -0.49
CA GLY A 46 -25.60 -3.65 -0.07
C GLY A 46 -24.90 -4.77 -0.85
N GLU A 47 -24.13 -4.46 -1.91
CA GLU A 47 -23.36 -5.47 -2.65
C GLU A 47 -22.19 -6.03 -1.85
N VAL A 48 -21.60 -5.19 -1.00
CA VAL A 48 -20.44 -5.55 -0.17
C VAL A 48 -20.85 -5.60 1.30
N ASP A 49 -20.87 -6.81 1.86
CA ASP A 49 -20.90 -7.02 3.30
C ASP A 49 -19.49 -6.88 3.88
N LEU A 50 -19.27 -5.80 4.61
CA LEU A 50 -17.96 -5.43 5.15
C LEU A 50 -17.50 -6.36 6.28
N ASP A 51 -18.43 -6.95 7.04
CA ASP A 51 -18.08 -7.85 8.14
C ASP A 51 -17.71 -9.23 7.58
N MET A 52 -18.49 -9.74 6.63
CA MET A 52 -18.15 -10.96 5.91
C MET A 52 -16.83 -10.81 5.14
N LEU A 53 -16.59 -9.66 4.52
CA LEU A 53 -15.33 -9.38 3.82
C LEU A 53 -14.14 -9.39 4.79
N ALA A 54 -14.27 -8.76 5.96
CA ALA A 54 -13.22 -8.74 6.98
C ALA A 54 -12.85 -10.15 7.45
N ASP A 55 -13.86 -10.97 7.75
CA ASP A 55 -13.66 -12.36 8.18
C ASP A 55 -12.96 -13.20 7.11
N ARG A 56 -13.32 -13.00 5.84
CA ARG A 56 -12.69 -13.72 4.72
C ARG A 56 -11.23 -13.33 4.54
N ILE A 57 -10.92 -12.03 4.55
CA ILE A 57 -9.54 -11.54 4.45
C ILE A 57 -8.68 -12.16 5.54
N GLU A 58 -9.18 -12.18 6.79
CA GLU A 58 -8.42 -12.72 7.90
C GLU A 58 -8.26 -14.25 7.83
N LYS A 59 -9.27 -14.97 7.33
CA LYS A 59 -9.15 -16.42 7.07
C LYS A 59 -8.12 -16.72 5.98
N GLU A 60 -8.18 -16.01 4.86
CA GLU A 60 -7.26 -16.17 3.73
C GLU A 60 -5.81 -15.87 4.17
N ARG A 61 -5.62 -14.80 4.93
CA ARG A 61 -4.32 -14.40 5.47
C ARG A 61 -3.74 -15.45 6.43
N ARG A 62 -4.54 -15.93 7.39
CA ARG A 62 -4.11 -16.98 8.33
C ARG A 62 -3.78 -18.29 7.62
N ALA A 63 -4.58 -18.67 6.62
CA ALA A 63 -4.32 -19.87 5.83
C ALA A 63 -2.98 -19.80 5.08
N ALA A 64 -2.61 -18.62 4.59
CA ALA A 64 -1.35 -18.42 3.87
C ALA A 64 -0.13 -18.31 4.78
N SER A 65 -0.29 -18.03 6.09
CA SER A 65 0.79 -17.64 7.02
C SER A 65 1.75 -16.58 6.44
N GLY A 66 1.23 -15.73 5.55
CA GLY A 66 2.03 -14.86 4.69
C GLY A 66 2.10 -13.44 5.21
N THR A 67 3.28 -12.81 5.07
CA THR A 67 3.44 -11.36 5.22
C THR A 67 2.84 -10.66 4.01
N ILE A 68 2.03 -9.63 4.21
CA ILE A 68 1.53 -8.79 3.12
C ILE A 68 2.57 -7.70 2.85
N PHE A 69 3.02 -7.58 1.60
CA PHE A 69 3.79 -6.44 1.13
C PHE A 69 2.81 -5.39 0.60
N TRP A 70 2.55 -4.35 1.38
CA TRP A 70 1.45 -3.41 1.11
C TRP A 70 1.84 -2.29 0.13
N ASP A 71 2.93 -1.58 0.42
CA ASP A 71 3.35 -0.42 -0.36
C ASP A 71 4.87 -0.36 -0.46
N LEU A 72 5.37 0.25 -1.52
CA LEU A 72 6.79 0.48 -1.79
C LEU A 72 7.02 1.92 -2.19
N ALA A 73 7.70 2.66 -1.32
CA ALA A 73 8.17 3.99 -1.63
C ALA A 73 9.63 3.92 -2.11
N PHE A 74 9.94 4.65 -3.18
CA PHE A 74 11.30 4.86 -3.64
C PHE A 74 11.66 6.33 -3.50
N LEU A 75 12.82 6.59 -2.92
CA LEU A 75 13.39 7.92 -2.81
C LEU A 75 14.77 7.94 -3.45
N VAL A 76 14.99 8.96 -4.28
CA VAL A 76 16.30 9.28 -4.83
C VAL A 76 16.53 10.76 -4.62
N SER A 77 17.58 11.12 -3.88
CA SER A 77 18.08 12.48 -3.79
C SER A 77 19.37 12.63 -4.60
N GLY A 78 19.63 13.86 -5.02
CA GLY A 78 20.84 14.18 -5.74
C GLY A 78 21.40 15.49 -5.27
N ARG A 79 22.72 15.57 -5.26
CA ARG A 79 23.46 16.78 -4.98
C ARG A 79 24.11 17.26 -6.26
N PHE A 80 23.99 18.56 -6.52
CA PHE A 80 24.61 19.16 -7.71
C PHE A 80 26.12 18.95 -7.62
N ASP A 81 26.69 18.39 -8.67
CA ASP A 81 28.11 18.13 -8.77
C ASP A 81 28.67 18.95 -9.93
N PRO A 82 29.27 20.12 -9.65
CA PRO A 82 29.82 21.00 -10.68
C PRO A 82 31.09 20.44 -11.36
N ALA A 83 31.56 19.24 -10.99
CA ALA A 83 32.71 18.58 -11.60
C ALA A 83 32.39 17.85 -12.93
N TRP A 84 31.19 18.01 -13.48
CA TRP A 84 30.76 17.53 -14.82
C TRP A 84 30.50 18.67 -15.79
#